data_AF-A0A945K318-F1
#
_entry.id   AF-A0A945K318-F1
#
_cell.length_a   1.000
_cell.length_b   1.000
_cell.length_c   1.000
_cell.angle_alpha   90.00
_cell.angle_beta   90.00
_cell.angle_gamma   90.00
#
_symmetry.space_group_name_H-M   'P 1'
#
loop_
_entity.id
_entity.type
_entity.pdbx_description
1 polymer ?
#
loop_
_entity_poly.entity_id
_entity_poly.type
_entity_poly.pdbx_seq_one_letter_code
_entity_poly.pdbx_strand_id
1 'polypeptide(L)'
;FQSLQLLTINATHLPKNNLQYISEIALEHTQITNGIDMKKNFLCIFVAEVISKVLLETEKDKELFKFIWELKIDLNNLEKINPNFALIFLIRLSEYLGFSPSKEEINGVYFNMKLGQFTNNEQQLNYNVEKDNSIYLRELLENKDVNIPYQNRNQILLHLIQYYKLQHHELKNITSHLIIESLRA
;
A
#
# COMPACT_ATOMS: atom_id res chain seq x y z
N PHE A 1 0.27 -10.06 -19.71
CA PHE A 1 0.28 -10.23 -18.24
C PHE A 1 -0.44 -9.05 -17.61
N GLN A 2 -1.18 -9.29 -16.53
CA GLN A 2 -1.88 -8.26 -15.76
C GLN A 2 -0.99 -7.76 -14.60
N SER A 3 -1.27 -6.57 -14.09
CA SER A 3 -0.58 -6.03 -12.91
C SER A 3 -0.75 -6.97 -11.71
N LEU A 4 0.34 -7.19 -10.97
CA LEU A 4 0.37 -8.04 -9.77
C LEU A 4 -0.04 -9.49 -10.03
N GLN A 5 0.08 -9.99 -11.26
CA GLN A 5 -0.17 -11.40 -11.58
C GLN A 5 0.97 -12.28 -11.03
N LEU A 6 0.60 -13.41 -10.41
CA LEU A 6 1.58 -14.33 -9.80
C LEU A 6 2.22 -15.20 -10.89
N LEU A 7 3.55 -15.20 -10.91
CA LEU A 7 4.36 -15.78 -11.96
C LEU A 7 5.50 -16.61 -11.38
N THR A 8 5.82 -17.70 -12.07
CA THR A 8 7.10 -18.38 -11.94
C THR A 8 7.95 -18.05 -13.15
N ILE A 9 9.19 -17.65 -12.90
CA ILE A 9 10.12 -17.17 -13.92
C ILE A 9 11.40 -17.98 -13.83
N ASN A 10 11.74 -18.67 -14.92
CA ASN A 10 13.09 -19.18 -15.12
C ASN A 10 13.86 -18.15 -15.94
N ALA A 11 14.95 -17.64 -15.37
CA ALA A 11 15.78 -16.62 -16.00
C ALA A 11 17.27 -16.91 -15.77
N THR A 12 18.09 -16.48 -16.71
CA THR A 12 19.55 -16.51 -16.55
C THR A 12 20.01 -15.16 -16.00
N HIS A 13 20.71 -15.18 -14.86
CA HIS A 13 21.27 -13.98 -14.27
C HIS A 13 22.71 -13.75 -14.75
N LEU A 14 22.90 -12.75 -15.60
CA LEU A 14 24.17 -12.26 -16.12
C LEU A 14 24.53 -10.96 -15.38
N PRO A 15 25.52 -10.98 -14.45
CA PRO A 15 25.81 -9.84 -13.55
C PRO A 15 26.21 -8.54 -14.26
N LYS A 16 26.67 -8.61 -15.52
CA LYS A 16 27.12 -7.44 -16.29
C LYS A 16 26.03 -6.82 -17.18
N ASN A 17 24.83 -7.41 -17.21
CA ASN A 17 23.75 -6.93 -18.04
C ASN A 17 22.67 -6.26 -17.18
N ASN A 18 22.23 -5.08 -17.58
CA ASN A 18 21.10 -4.41 -16.92
C ASN A 18 19.75 -5.08 -17.24
N LEU A 19 19.68 -5.88 -18.32
CA LEU A 19 18.51 -6.65 -18.70
C LEU A 19 18.84 -8.15 -18.68
N GLN A 20 18.04 -8.91 -17.94
CA GLN A 20 18.19 -10.36 -17.82
C GLN A 20 17.32 -11.09 -18.85
N TYR A 21 17.77 -12.26 -19.30
CA TYR A 21 17.00 -13.07 -20.25
C TYR A 21 16.08 -14.03 -19.49
N ILE A 22 14.78 -13.93 -19.75
CA ILE A 22 13.76 -14.85 -19.24
C ILE A 22 13.64 -15.99 -20.25
N SER A 23 13.99 -17.22 -19.81
CA SER A 23 13.87 -18.41 -20.65
C SER A 23 12.48 -19.01 -20.60
N GLU A 24 11.81 -18.91 -19.45
CA GLU A 24 10.46 -19.43 -19.27
C GLU A 24 9.68 -18.56 -18.29
N ILE A 25 8.39 -18.41 -18.57
CA ILE A 25 7.44 -17.71 -17.71
C ILE A 25 6.16 -18.53 -17.66
N ALA A 26 5.72 -18.85 -16.45
CA ALA A 26 4.50 -19.61 -16.20
C ALA A 26 3.60 -18.85 -15.22
N LEU A 27 2.29 -19.04 -15.37
CA LEU A 27 1.32 -18.56 -14.39
C LEU A 27 1.28 -19.52 -13.20
N GLU A 28 1.55 -19.03 -12.00
CA GLU A 28 1.57 -19.89 -10.80
C GLU A 28 0.15 -20.27 -10.34
N HIS A 29 -0.84 -19.43 -10.66
CA HIS A 29 -2.24 -19.70 -10.40
C HIS A 29 -3.12 -19.29 -11.58
N THR A 30 -3.67 -20.27 -12.30
CA THR A 30 -4.81 -20.07 -13.20
C THR A 30 -6.10 -20.03 -12.38
N GLN A 31 -6.29 -18.99 -11.56
CA GLN A 31 -7.60 -18.81 -10.96
C GLN A 31 -8.59 -18.43 -12.07
N ILE A 32 -9.51 -19.36 -12.35
CA ILE A 32 -10.70 -19.12 -13.14
C ILE A 32 -11.57 -18.20 -12.28
N THR A 33 -11.34 -16.89 -12.36
CA THR A 33 -12.30 -15.93 -11.82
C THR A 33 -13.52 -15.94 -12.72
N ASN A 34 -14.69 -16.22 -12.15
CA ASN A 34 -15.97 -16.08 -12.83
C ASN A 34 -16.21 -14.58 -13.08
N GLY A 35 -15.68 -14.05 -14.19
CA GLY A 35 -15.84 -12.66 -14.61
C GLY A 35 -14.72 -11.72 -14.16
N ILE A 36 -14.66 -10.55 -14.82
CA ILE A 36 -13.70 -9.49 -14.57
C ILE A 36 -14.21 -8.63 -13.40
N ASP A 37 -13.59 -8.77 -12.22
CA ASP A 37 -13.80 -7.84 -11.11
C ASP A 37 -12.92 -6.60 -11.30
N MET A 38 -13.52 -5.54 -11.84
CA MET A 38 -12.81 -4.29 -12.10
C MET A 38 -12.22 -3.68 -10.82
N LYS A 39 -12.91 -3.77 -9.67
CA LYS A 39 -12.43 -3.17 -8.42
C LYS A 39 -11.15 -3.85 -7.94
N LYS A 40 -11.11 -5.19 -7.96
CA LYS A 40 -9.88 -5.95 -7.63
C LYS A 40 -8.73 -5.63 -8.59
N ASN A 41 -9.01 -5.47 -9.88
CA ASN A 41 -7.99 -5.12 -10.86
C ASN A 41 -7.38 -3.74 -10.59
N PHE A 42 -8.20 -2.75 -10.25
CA PHE A 42 -7.70 -1.42 -9.91
C PHE A 42 -6.87 -1.43 -8.61
N LEU A 43 -7.24 -2.25 -7.62
CA LEU A 43 -6.40 -2.47 -6.45
C LEU A 43 -5.06 -3.12 -6.81
N CYS A 44 -5.04 -4.10 -7.72
CA CYS A 44 -3.80 -4.71 -8.21
C CYS A 44 -2.90 -3.68 -8.92
N ILE A 45 -3.50 -2.79 -9.73
CA ILE A 45 -2.78 -1.69 -10.39
C ILE A 45 -2.19 -0.74 -9.35
N PHE A 46 -2.97 -0.35 -8.33
CA PHE A 46 -2.49 0.52 -7.27
C PHE A 46 -1.33 -0.07 -6.48
N VAL A 47 -1.46 -1.32 -6.06
CA VAL A 47 -0.40 -2.04 -5.35
C VAL A 47 0.86 -2.13 -6.22
N ALA A 48 0.72 -2.52 -7.49
CA ALA A 48 1.85 -2.59 -8.42
C ALA A 48 2.52 -1.22 -8.64
N GLU A 49 1.73 -0.15 -8.78
CA GLU A 49 2.24 1.20 -8.98
C GLU A 49 3.01 1.70 -7.75
N VAL A 50 2.46 1.51 -6.53
CA VAL A 50 3.14 1.88 -5.29
C VAL A 50 4.46 1.13 -5.15
N ILE A 51 4.45 -0.20 -5.28
CA ILE A 51 5.63 -1.06 -5.15
C ILE A 51 6.71 -0.64 -6.14
N SER A 52 6.34 -0.41 -7.41
CA SER A 52 7.29 -0.01 -8.45
C SER A 52 8.01 1.31 -8.18
N LYS A 53 7.46 2.17 -7.31
CA LYS A 53 8.03 3.47 -6.95
C LYS A 53 8.86 3.43 -5.67
N VAL A 54 8.53 2.53 -4.74
CA VAL A 54 9.21 2.46 -3.43
C VAL A 54 10.32 1.42 -3.38
N LEU A 55 10.25 0.37 -4.20
CA LEU A 55 11.30 -0.64 -4.27
C LEU A 55 12.35 -0.22 -5.28
N LEU A 56 13.37 0.50 -4.78
CA LEU A 56 14.51 0.98 -5.58
C LEU A 56 15.71 0.04 -5.48
N GLU A 57 15.77 -0.81 -4.45
CA GLU A 57 16.91 -1.67 -4.16
C GLU A 57 16.75 -3.06 -4.79
N THR A 58 17.85 -3.59 -5.31
CA THR A 58 17.91 -4.91 -5.96
C THR A 58 18.21 -6.06 -4.98
N GLU A 59 18.23 -5.79 -3.68
CA GLU A 59 18.47 -6.82 -2.67
C GLU A 59 17.25 -7.72 -2.49
N LYS A 60 17.51 -8.98 -2.14
CA LYS A 60 16.47 -9.98 -1.96
C LYS A 60 15.76 -9.75 -0.63
N ASP A 61 14.58 -9.14 -0.68
CA ASP A 61 13.67 -9.10 0.47
C ASP A 61 12.59 -10.19 0.35
N LYS A 62 12.84 -11.32 1.01
CA LYS A 62 11.92 -12.47 0.99
C LYS A 62 10.63 -12.20 1.77
N GLU A 63 10.70 -11.42 2.85
CA GLU A 63 9.55 -11.17 3.72
C GLU A 63 8.58 -10.21 3.02
N LEU A 64 9.11 -9.14 2.41
CA LEU A 64 8.30 -8.24 1.59
C LEU A 64 7.71 -8.96 0.37
N PHE A 65 8.49 -9.79 -0.33
CA PHE A 65 7.97 -10.58 -1.44
C PHE A 65 6.81 -11.48 -0.99
N LYS A 66 6.99 -12.21 0.13
CA LYS A 66 5.96 -13.08 0.70
C LYS A 66 4.70 -12.29 1.08
N PHE A 67 4.84 -11.13 1.68
CA PHE A 67 3.72 -10.24 2.00
C PHE A 67 2.91 -9.86 0.75
N ILE A 68 3.57 -9.43 -0.33
CA ILE A 68 2.90 -9.05 -1.57
C ILE A 68 2.26 -10.27 -2.25
N TRP A 69 2.93 -11.42 -2.19
CA TRP A 69 2.42 -12.68 -2.70
C TRP A 69 1.12 -13.09 -2.01
N GLU A 70 1.13 -13.12 -0.68
CA GLU A 70 -0.03 -13.46 0.16
C GLU A 70 -1.16 -12.43 -0.04
N LEU A 71 -0.84 -11.13 -0.08
CA LEU A 71 -1.81 -10.07 -0.35
C LEU A 71 -2.55 -10.29 -1.67
N LYS A 72 -1.86 -10.75 -2.73
CA LYS A 72 -2.51 -11.05 -4.00
C LYS A 72 -3.43 -12.27 -3.92
N ILE A 73 -3.01 -13.32 -3.23
CA ILE A 73 -3.84 -14.51 -2.99
C ILE A 73 -5.13 -14.10 -2.23
N ASP A 74 -4.97 -13.36 -1.15
CA ASP A 74 -6.08 -12.87 -0.33
C ASP A 74 -7.03 -12.01 -1.15
N LEU A 75 -6.50 -11.03 -1.90
CA LEU A 75 -7.29 -10.13 -2.74
C LEU A 75 -8.14 -10.89 -3.77
N ASN A 76 -7.62 -11.99 -4.34
CA ASN A 76 -8.41 -12.79 -5.27
C ASN A 76 -9.55 -13.53 -4.56
N ASN A 77 -9.30 -14.07 -3.36
CA ASN A 77 -10.24 -14.87 -2.59
C ASN A 77 -11.30 -14.04 -1.84
N LEU A 78 -11.11 -12.72 -1.70
CA LEU A 78 -12.09 -11.85 -1.04
C LEU A 78 -13.43 -11.82 -1.77
N GLU A 79 -14.53 -12.11 -1.08
CA GLU A 79 -15.89 -11.91 -1.62
C GLU A 79 -16.25 -10.43 -1.71
N LYS A 80 -15.82 -9.65 -0.71
CA LYS A 80 -16.06 -8.21 -0.62
C LYS A 80 -14.77 -7.48 -0.31
N ILE A 81 -14.53 -6.40 -1.04
CA ILE A 81 -13.37 -5.53 -0.84
C ILE A 81 -13.63 -4.62 0.37
N ASN A 82 -12.68 -4.57 1.30
CA ASN A 82 -12.68 -3.57 2.36
C ASN A 82 -12.46 -2.17 1.74
N PRO A 83 -13.35 -1.19 1.96
CA PRO A 83 -13.18 0.17 1.44
C PRO A 83 -11.86 0.84 1.83
N ASN A 84 -11.29 0.45 2.97
CA ASN A 84 -10.02 0.98 3.51
C ASN A 84 -8.78 0.21 3.03
N PHE A 85 -8.92 -0.73 2.08
CA PHE A 85 -7.82 -1.58 1.61
C PHE A 85 -6.56 -0.79 1.24
N ALA A 86 -6.71 0.32 0.50
CA ALA A 86 -5.56 1.14 0.09
C ALA A 86 -4.81 1.73 1.29
N LEU A 87 -5.53 2.17 2.33
CA LEU A 87 -4.92 2.70 3.56
C LEU A 87 -4.20 1.60 4.33
N ILE A 88 -4.86 0.44 4.51
CA ILE A 88 -4.31 -0.72 5.19
C ILE A 88 -3.05 -1.21 4.48
N PHE A 89 -3.08 -1.26 3.15
CA PHE A 89 -1.92 -1.64 2.35
C PHE A 89 -0.73 -0.71 2.57
N LEU A 90 -0.93 0.62 2.51
CA LEU A 90 0.15 1.59 2.75
C LEU A 90 0.69 1.50 4.18
N ILE A 91 -0.18 1.32 5.19
CA ILE A 91 0.28 1.15 6.58
C ILE A 91 1.13 -0.13 6.70
N ARG A 92 0.65 -1.27 6.21
CA ARG A 92 1.39 -2.54 6.28
C ARG A 92 2.70 -2.47 5.48
N LEU A 93 2.68 -1.90 4.29
CA LEU A 93 3.89 -1.75 3.48
C LEU A 93 4.95 -0.90 4.20
N SER A 94 4.55 0.16 4.91
CA SER A 94 5.51 0.96 5.70
C SER A 94 6.19 0.19 6.84
N GLU A 95 5.60 -0.92 7.33
CA GLU A 95 6.25 -1.82 8.29
C GLU A 95 7.45 -2.53 7.65
N TYR A 96 7.27 -3.08 6.44
CA TYR A 96 8.35 -3.72 5.69
C TYR A 96 9.43 -2.74 5.25
N LEU A 97 9.06 -1.48 5.01
CA LEU A 97 10.01 -0.43 4.65
C LEU A 97 10.69 0.22 5.88
N GLY A 98 10.32 -0.18 7.10
CA GLY A 98 10.99 0.26 8.34
C GLY A 98 10.59 1.65 8.86
N PHE A 99 9.46 2.20 8.42
CA PHE A 99 8.96 3.51 8.85
C PHE A 99 7.49 3.53 9.26
N SER A 100 6.93 2.40 9.72
CA SER A 100 5.53 2.35 10.13
C SER A 100 5.18 3.39 11.20
N PRO A 101 3.97 3.99 11.17
CA PRO A 101 3.48 4.84 12.23
C PRO A 101 3.64 4.20 13.62
N SER A 102 4.33 4.90 14.53
CA SER A 102 4.55 4.46 15.90
C SER A 102 3.24 4.38 16.68
N LYS A 103 3.13 3.31 17.48
CA LYS A 103 2.00 3.04 18.37
C LYS A 103 2.31 3.38 19.84
N GLU A 104 3.49 3.91 20.15
CA GLU A 104 3.89 4.22 21.54
C GLU A 104 2.97 5.27 22.17
N GLU A 105 2.73 6.36 21.45
CA GLU A 105 1.89 7.48 21.89
C GLU A 105 0.48 7.44 21.26
N ILE A 106 -0.05 6.25 20.94
CA ILE A 106 -1.26 6.04 20.13
C ILE A 106 -2.48 6.87 20.56
N ASN A 107 -2.54 7.26 21.84
CA ASN A 107 -3.62 8.07 22.40
C ASN A 107 -3.55 9.57 22.08
N GLY A 108 -2.47 10.04 21.46
CA GLY A 108 -2.28 11.44 21.06
C GLY A 108 -3.38 11.94 20.11
N VAL A 109 -3.71 13.23 20.21
CA VAL A 109 -4.81 13.84 19.45
C VAL A 109 -4.54 13.93 17.94
N TYR A 110 -3.29 14.14 17.55
CA TYR A 110 -2.86 14.34 16.17
C TYR A 110 -1.81 13.30 15.77
N PHE A 111 -1.71 12.96 14.48
CA PHE A 111 -0.57 12.20 13.96
C PHE A 111 0.43 13.13 13.29
N ASN A 112 1.66 13.18 13.80
CA ASN A 112 2.75 13.94 13.21
C ASN A 112 3.44 13.10 12.14
N MET A 113 3.23 13.43 10.87
CA MET A 113 3.78 12.68 9.74
C MET A 113 5.31 12.80 9.63
N LYS A 114 5.92 13.85 10.17
CA LYS A 114 7.38 14.00 10.11
C LYS A 114 8.07 13.06 11.11
N LEU A 115 7.52 12.96 12.31
CA LEU A 115 8.04 12.10 13.37
C LEU A 115 7.50 10.67 13.30
N GLY A 116 6.43 10.45 12.54
CA GLY A 116 5.78 9.14 12.43
C GLY A 116 5.09 8.71 13.72
N GLN A 117 4.64 9.64 14.56
CA GLN A 117 4.04 9.32 15.86
C GLN A 117 2.87 10.23 16.21
N PHE A 118 2.01 9.74 17.10
CA PHE A 118 0.92 10.52 17.65
C PHE A 118 1.42 11.55 18.67
N THR A 119 0.74 12.68 18.78
CA THR A 119 1.12 13.78 19.66
C THR A 119 -0.09 14.62 20.09
N ASN A 120 0.02 15.28 21.24
CA ASN A 120 -0.93 16.29 21.70
C ASN A 120 -0.51 17.72 21.31
N ASN A 121 0.66 17.87 20.68
CA ASN A 121 1.18 19.18 20.30
C ASN A 121 0.69 19.58 18.91
N GLU A 122 -0.13 20.64 18.86
CA GLU A 122 -0.67 21.20 17.62
C GLU A 122 0.36 22.03 16.82
N GLN A 123 1.50 22.41 17.43
CA GLN A 123 2.42 23.45 16.91
C GLN A 123 3.27 23.05 15.68
N GLN A 124 2.85 22.07 14.88
CA GLN A 124 3.46 21.71 13.58
C GLN A 124 2.40 21.50 12.50
N LEU A 125 1.48 22.46 12.37
CA LEU A 125 0.28 22.42 11.51
C LEU A 125 0.52 21.94 10.05
N ASN A 126 1.71 22.11 9.49
CA ASN A 126 1.99 21.73 8.09
C ASN A 126 2.18 20.22 7.85
N TYR A 127 2.35 19.41 8.91
CA TYR A 127 2.62 17.97 8.77
C TYR A 127 1.80 17.09 9.73
N ASN A 128 0.72 17.62 10.26
CA ASN A 128 -0.16 16.89 11.16
C ASN A 128 -1.40 16.41 10.41
N VAL A 129 -1.81 15.17 10.66
CA VAL A 129 -3.18 14.72 10.39
C VAL A 129 -4.07 15.35 11.45
N GLU A 130 -5.16 15.97 11.04
CA GLU A 130 -6.17 16.55 11.94
C GLU A 130 -6.78 15.50 12.87
N LYS A 131 -7.40 15.99 13.94
CA LYS A 131 -7.95 15.18 15.02
C LYS A 131 -8.87 14.05 14.52
N ASP A 132 -9.83 14.38 13.65
CA ASP A 132 -10.83 13.41 13.19
C ASP A 132 -10.19 12.27 12.39
N ASN A 133 -9.27 12.60 11.48
CA ASN A 133 -8.56 11.58 10.69
C ASN A 133 -7.50 10.84 11.50
N SER A 134 -6.96 11.44 12.57
CA SER A 134 -6.05 10.76 13.49
C SER A 134 -6.75 9.65 14.29
N ILE A 135 -8.05 9.80 14.58
CA ILE A 135 -8.85 8.73 15.21
C ILE A 135 -8.93 7.53 14.27
N TYR A 136 -9.31 7.75 13.00
CA TYR A 136 -9.40 6.68 12.02
C TYR A 136 -8.05 6.00 11.74
N LEU A 137 -6.97 6.78 11.63
CA LEU A 137 -5.63 6.23 11.45
C LEU A 137 -5.22 5.33 12.63
N ARG A 138 -5.54 5.75 13.87
CA ARG A 138 -5.33 4.94 15.07
C ARG A 138 -6.13 3.65 15.02
N GLU A 139 -7.41 3.71 14.66
CA GLU A 139 -8.25 2.51 14.57
C GLU A 139 -7.72 1.51 13.53
N LEU A 140 -7.20 2.00 12.39
CA LEU A 140 -6.53 1.17 11.39
C LEU A 140 -5.23 0.54 11.94
N LEU A 141 -4.41 1.30 12.67
CA LEU A 141 -3.16 0.80 13.28
C LEU A 141 -3.41 -0.24 14.39
N GLU A 142 -4.55 -0.17 15.05
CA GLU A 142 -5.03 -1.14 16.03
C GLU A 142 -5.76 -2.33 15.39
N ASN A 143 -5.79 -2.41 14.05
CA ASN A 143 -6.48 -3.44 13.27
C ASN A 143 -7.98 -3.53 13.56
N LYS A 144 -8.62 -2.42 13.93
CA LYS A 144 -10.07 -2.37 14.15
C LYS A 144 -10.81 -2.32 12.83
N ASP A 145 -11.99 -2.95 12.78
CA ASP A 145 -12.91 -2.78 11.67
C ASP A 145 -13.66 -1.46 11.82
N VAL A 146 -13.24 -0.47 11.01
CA VAL A 146 -13.73 0.91 11.09
C VAL A 146 -14.37 1.34 9.77
N ASN A 147 -15.57 1.90 9.85
CA ASN A 147 -16.20 2.52 8.70
C ASN A 147 -15.77 3.99 8.59
N ILE A 148 -14.83 4.26 7.67
CA ILE A 148 -14.30 5.61 7.44
C ILE A 148 -15.14 6.30 6.36
N PRO A 149 -15.72 7.49 6.63
CA PRO A 149 -16.41 8.26 5.61
C PRO A 149 -15.52 8.52 4.39
N TYR A 150 -16.12 8.61 3.20
CA TYR A 150 -15.38 8.74 1.95
C TYR A 150 -14.39 9.91 1.94
N GLN A 151 -14.84 11.09 2.42
CA GLN A 151 -14.01 12.29 2.46
C GLN A 151 -12.78 12.11 3.36
N ASN A 152 -12.99 11.56 4.56
CA ASN A 152 -11.93 11.22 5.51
C ASN A 152 -10.97 10.18 4.93
N ARG A 153 -11.48 9.13 4.29
CA ARG A 153 -10.65 8.09 3.68
C ARG A 153 -9.72 8.66 2.60
N ASN A 154 -10.23 9.53 1.73
CA ASN A 154 -9.41 10.19 0.71
C ASN A 154 -8.35 11.11 1.33
N GLN A 155 -8.72 11.89 2.35
CA GLN A 155 -7.76 12.75 3.05
C GLN A 155 -6.66 11.93 3.73
N ILE A 156 -7.00 10.83 4.41
CA ILE A 156 -6.02 9.92 5.01
C ILE A 156 -5.13 9.29 3.93
N LEU A 157 -5.66 8.94 2.76
CA LEU A 157 -4.85 8.44 1.64
C LEU A 157 -3.80 9.47 1.21
N LEU A 158 -4.21 10.74 1.05
CA LEU A 158 -3.30 11.83 0.71
C LEU A 158 -2.26 12.08 1.81
N HIS A 159 -2.66 11.98 3.08
CA HIS A 159 -1.73 12.06 4.22
C HIS A 159 -0.73 10.91 4.21
N LEU A 160 -1.14 9.67 3.94
CA LEU A 160 -0.22 8.54 3.83
C LEU A 160 0.75 8.71 2.65
N ILE A 161 0.28 9.23 1.50
CA ILE A 161 1.16 9.53 0.37
C ILE A 161 2.20 10.61 0.77
N GLN A 162 1.77 11.65 1.47
CA GLN A 162 2.67 12.69 1.99
C GLN A 162 3.62 12.14 3.06
N TYR A 163 3.16 11.20 3.90
CA TYR A 163 3.96 10.51 4.90
C TYR A 163 5.10 9.73 4.26
N TYR A 164 4.80 8.92 3.23
CA TYR A 164 5.82 8.22 2.44
C TYR A 164 6.89 9.17 1.89
N LYS A 165 6.46 10.31 1.34
CA LYS A 165 7.37 11.35 0.84
C LYS A 165 8.27 11.92 1.94
N LEU A 166 7.72 12.15 3.14
CA LEU A 166 8.49 12.65 4.29
C LEU A 166 9.51 11.62 4.80
N GLN A 167 9.22 10.33 4.64
CA GLN A 167 10.11 9.21 4.97
C GLN A 167 11.04 8.83 3.82
N HIS A 168 11.25 9.73 2.85
CA HIS A 168 12.14 9.54 1.70
C HIS A 168 11.72 8.47 0.68
N HIS A 169 10.47 8.02 0.71
CA HIS A 169 9.88 7.13 -0.30
C HIS A 169 8.98 7.93 -1.25
N GLU A 170 9.50 8.31 -2.41
CA GLU A 170 8.77 9.17 -3.34
C GLU A 170 7.73 8.41 -4.18
N LEU A 171 6.47 8.54 -3.81
CA LEU A 171 5.32 8.10 -4.61
C LEU A 171 4.98 9.10 -5.76
N LYS A 172 5.99 9.53 -6.51
CA LYS A 172 5.84 10.54 -7.57
C LYS A 172 4.81 10.11 -8.62
N ASN A 173 3.84 10.99 -8.93
CA ASN A 173 2.86 10.81 -10.00
C ASN A 173 2.05 9.50 -9.92
N ILE A 174 1.72 9.02 -8.71
CA ILE A 174 0.74 7.93 -8.61
C ILE A 174 -0.58 8.42 -9.17
N THR A 175 -1.18 7.70 -10.13
CA THR A 175 -2.52 8.05 -10.66
C THR A 175 -3.58 7.01 -10.33
N SER A 176 -3.19 5.78 -9.98
CA SER A 176 -4.15 4.72 -9.65
C SER A 176 -5.05 5.05 -8.45
N HIS A 177 -4.59 5.87 -7.50
CA HIS A 177 -5.40 6.32 -6.37
C HIS A 177 -6.65 7.10 -6.85
N LEU A 178 -6.50 7.95 -7.87
CA LEU A 178 -7.62 8.69 -8.48
C LEU A 178 -8.63 7.72 -9.11
N ILE A 179 -8.14 6.62 -9.67
CA ILE A 179 -9.00 5.61 -10.28
C ILE A 179 -9.76 4.84 -9.20
N ILE A 180 -9.12 4.44 -8.10
CA ILE A 180 -9.81 3.80 -6.97
C ILE A 180 -10.92 4.70 -6.43
N GLU A 181 -10.64 6.00 -6.28
CA GLU A 181 -11.62 6.99 -5.83
C GLU A 181 -12.82 7.17 -6.77
N SER A 182 -12.62 6.88 -8.06
CA SER A 182 -13.65 7.00 -9.10
C SER A 182 -14.63 5.82 -9.17
N LEU A 183 -14.29 4.66 -8.61
CA LEU A 183 -15.06 3.40 -8.72
C LEU A 183 -16.25 3.30 -7.75
N ARG A 184 -16.91 4.43 -7.50
CA ARG A 184 -17.99 4.54 -6.53
C ARG A 184 -19.17 3.64 -6.92
N ALA A 185 -19.54 2.76 -6.00
CA ALA A 185 -20.88 2.22 -5.81
C ALA A 185 -21.09 2.12 -4.30
#